data_AF-S0EY94-F1
#
_entry.id   AF-S0EY94-F1
#
_cell.length_a   1.000
_cell.length_b   1.000
_cell.length_c   1.000
_cell.angle_alpha   90.00
_cell.angle_beta   90.00
_cell.angle_gamma   90.00
#
_symmetry.space_group_name_H-M   'P 1'
#
loop_
_entity.id
_entity.type
_entity.pdbx_description
1 polymer ?
#
loop_
_entity_poly.entity_id
_entity_poly.type
_entity_poly.pdbx_seq_one_letter_code
_entity_poly.pdbx_strand_id
1 'polypeptide(L)' 'MPAVNKEAMLRVRALVNRRYVDASLLNIHVIGGTVHFTGVLRHLRNHPDIDLRAEMEHITHIVRQQPGLREVIWDVTVRD' A
#
# COMPACT_ATOMS: atom_id res chain seq x y z
N MET A 1 0.13 23.01 8.86
CA MET A 1 0.61 21.82 8.12
C MET A 1 -0.36 20.69 8.43
N PRO A 2 -0.99 20.05 7.43
CA PRO A 2 -1.89 18.92 7.73
C PRO A 2 -1.05 17.86 8.46
N ALA A 3 -1.52 17.44 9.64
CA ALA A 3 -0.78 16.53 10.49
C ALA A 3 -0.54 15.20 9.74
N VAL A 4 0.69 14.99 9.29
CA VAL A 4 1.11 13.72 8.72
C VAL A 4 0.96 12.68 9.81
N ASN A 5 -0.02 11.80 9.66
CA ASN A 5 -0.37 10.82 10.68
C ASN A 5 0.62 9.64 10.61
N LYS A 6 1.80 9.84 11.21
CA LYS A 6 2.91 8.87 11.19
C LYS A 6 2.49 7.49 11.69
N GLU A 7 1.63 7.41 12.70
CA GLU A 7 1.14 6.14 13.23
C GLU A 7 0.29 5.37 12.20
N ALA A 8 -0.57 6.08 11.46
CA ALA A 8 -1.35 5.46 10.40
C ALA A 8 -0.45 4.95 9.27
N MET A 9 0.56 5.73 8.88
CA MET A 9 1.54 5.34 7.87
C MET A 9 2.32 4.09 8.27
N LEU A 10 2.78 3.99 9.52
CA LEU A 10 3.49 2.82 10.03
C LEU A 10 2.59 1.58 10.05
N ARG A 11 1.33 1.73 10.45
CA ARG A 11 0.35 0.63 10.41
C ARG A 11 0.12 0.12 8.99
N VAL A 12 -0.13 1.01 8.04
CA VAL A 12 -0.31 0.65 6.63
C VAL A 12 0.94 -0.05 6.08
N ARG A 13 2.13 0.49 6.36
CA ARG A 13 3.38 -0.12 5.93
C ARG A 13 3.57 -1.53 6.49
N ALA A 14 3.22 -1.77 7.75
CA ALA A 14 3.28 -3.10 8.35
C ALA A 14 2.31 -4.08 7.69
N LEU A 15 1.10 -3.64 7.30
CA LEU A 15 0.11 -4.46 6.60
C LEU A 15 0.59 -4.85 5.19
N VAL A 16 1.16 -3.89 4.47
CA VAL A 16 1.68 -4.11 3.11
C VAL A 16 2.92 -5.01 3.12
N ASN A 17 3.84 -4.83 4.06
CA ASN A 17 5.03 -5.68 4.18
C ASN A 17 4.73 -7.14 4.53
N ARG A 18 3.54 -7.44 5.07
CA ARG A 18 3.09 -8.81 5.33
C ARG A 18 2.53 -9.51 4.09
N ARG A 19 2.49 -8.82 2.95
CA ARG A 19 1.96 -9.35 1.68
C ARG A 19 3.08 -9.84 0.77
N TYR A 20 2.70 -10.67 -0.20
CA TYR A 20 3.61 -11.27 -1.17
C TYR A 20 3.97 -10.30 -2.32
N VAL A 21 4.29 -9.05 -1.98
CA VAL A 21 4.61 -7.98 -2.94
C VAL A 21 5.94 -7.31 -2.59
N ASP A 22 6.72 -6.92 -3.61
CA ASP A 22 7.93 -6.12 -3.39
C ASP A 22 7.53 -4.66 -3.15
N ALA A 23 7.49 -4.26 -1.88
CA ALA A 23 7.25 -2.88 -1.45
C ALA A 23 8.55 -2.06 -1.31
N SER A 24 9.70 -2.59 -1.75
CA SER A 24 11.00 -1.94 -1.59
C SER A 24 11.09 -0.56 -2.28
N LEU A 25 10.35 -0.37 -3.38
CA LEU A 25 10.25 0.89 -4.12
C LEU A 25 8.87 1.54 -4.00
N LEU A 26 8.08 1.12 -3.01
CA LEU A 26 6.75 1.66 -2.74
C LEU A 26 6.84 2.73 -1.65
N ASN A 27 6.40 3.93 -1.98
CA ASN A 27 6.21 5.01 -1.02
C ASN A 27 4.75 5.07 -0.58
N ILE A 28 4.54 5.24 0.72
CA ILE A 28 3.21 5.23 1.35
C ILE A 28 3.03 6.55 2.09
N HIS A 29 2.10 7.40 1.66
CA HIS A 29 1.80 8.67 2.32
C HIS A 29 0.35 8.70 2.80
N VAL A 30 0.11 9.22 4.00
CA VAL A 30 -1.25 9.37 4.55
C VAL A 30 -1.55 10.85 4.77
N ILE A 31 -2.56 11.36 4.06
CA ILE A 31 -2.96 12.77 4.11
C ILE A 31 -4.47 12.84 4.30
N GLY A 32 -4.94 13.41 5.41
CA GLY A 32 -6.38 13.65 5.62
C GLY A 32 -7.25 12.38 5.66
N GLY A 33 -6.67 11.20 5.91
CA GLY A 33 -7.38 9.92 5.86
C GLY A 33 -7.35 9.23 4.48
N THR A 34 -6.63 9.80 3.52
CA THR A 34 -6.36 9.18 2.22
C THR A 34 -4.94 8.62 2.19
N VAL A 35 -4.82 7.37 1.77
CA VAL A 35 -3.52 6.70 1.59
C VAL A 35 -3.11 6.79 0.13
N HIS A 36 -1.93 7.34 -0.11
CA HIS A 36 -1.30 7.42 -1.42
C HIS A 36 -0.19 6.39 -1.49
N PHE A 37 -0.35 5.42 -2.37
CA PHE A 37 0.70 4.50 -2.78
C PHE A 37 1.35 5.03 -4.04
N THR A 38 2.65 5.32 -3.99
CA THR A 38 3.41 5.83 -5.13
C THR A 38 4.67 4.99 -5.37
N GLY A 39 5.18 4.99 -6.60
CA GLY A 39 6.44 4.33 -6.94
C GLY A 39 6.24 3.08 -7.79
N VAL A 40 6.94 2.00 -7.47
CA VAL A 40 6.94 0.77 -8.29
C VAL A 40 6.50 -0.41 -7.45
N LEU A 41 5.48 -1.12 -7.94
CA LEU A 41 5.04 -2.40 -7.40
C LEU A 41 5.59 -3.52 -8.28
N ARG A 42 6.25 -4.51 -7.67
CA ARG A 42 6.82 -5.67 -8.38
C ARG A 42 6.40 -6.97 -7.70
N HIS A 43 6.43 -8.05 -8.47
CA HIS A 43 6.29 -9.38 -7.92
C HIS A 43 7.43 -9.68 -6.94
N LEU A 44 7.10 -10.38 -5.86
CA LEU A 44 8.12 -10.93 -4.99
C LEU A 44 8.87 -12.02 -5.78
N ARG A 45 10.21 -11.97 -5.83
CA ARG A 45 11.03 -12.91 -6.62
C ARG A 45 10.72 -14.38 -6.37
N ASN A 46 10.26 -14.71 -5.16
CA ASN A 46 9.98 -16.08 -4.74
C ASN A 46 8.55 -16.53 -5.07
N HIS A 47 7.66 -15.62 -5.51
CA HIS A 47 6.25 -15.88 -5.78
C HIS A 47 5.81 -15.11 -7.05
N PRO A 48 6.30 -15.50 -8.23
CA PRO A 48 5.99 -14.82 -9.49
C PRO A 48 4.53 -15.00 -9.93
N ASP A 49 3.85 -16.07 -9.49
CA ASP A 49 2.46 -16.37 -9.86
C ASP A 49 1.40 -15.56 -9.08
N ILE A 50 1.82 -14.61 -8.24
CA ILE A 50 0.91 -13.76 -7.48
C ILE A 50 0.27 -12.74 -8.41
N ASP A 51 -1.06 -12.72 -8.47
CA ASP A 51 -1.79 -11.65 -9.15
C ASP A 51 -1.68 -10.34 -8.33
N LEU A 52 -0.82 -9.43 -8.80
CA LEU A 52 -0.64 -8.12 -8.18
C LEU A 52 -1.93 -7.29 -8.13
N ARG A 53 -2.82 -7.42 -9.12
CA ARG A 53 -4.08 -6.68 -9.14
C ARG A 53 -5.02 -7.18 -8.05
N ALA A 54 -5.12 -8.50 -7.89
CA ALA A 54 -5.90 -9.09 -6.81
C ALA A 54 -5.34 -8.68 -5.43
N GLU A 55 -4.01 -8.70 -5.28
CA GLU A 55 -3.38 -8.25 -4.03
C GLU A 55 -3.57 -6.75 -3.76
N MET A 56 -3.51 -5.88 -4.78
CA MET A 56 -3.81 -4.45 -4.64
C MET A 56 -5.24 -4.22 -4.15
N GLU A 57 -6.22 -4.96 -4.67
CA GLU A 57 -7.61 -4.88 -4.21
C GLU A 57 -7.73 -5.36 -2.75
N HIS A 58 -7.05 -6.46 -2.42
CA HIS A 58 -7.03 -6.99 -1.06
C HIS A 58 -6.40 -6.01 -0.06
N ILE A 59 -5.27 -5.39 -0.42
CA ILE A 59 -4.60 -4.36 0.37
C ILE A 59 -5.54 -3.16 0.54
N THR A 60 -6.20 -2.72 -0.54
CA THR A 60 -7.16 -1.62 -0.50
C THR A 60 -8.26 -1.88 0.51
N HIS A 61 -8.83 -3.09 0.49
CA HIS A 61 -9.89 -3.48 1.42
C HIS A 61 -9.40 -3.40 2.87
N ILE A 62 -8.22 -3.97 3.17
CA ILE A 62 -7.64 -4.01 4.51
C ILE A 62 -7.26 -2.62 5.02
N VAL A 63 -6.72 -1.78 4.15
CA VAL A 63 -6.34 -0.39 4.50
C VAL A 63 -7.59 0.42 4.84
N ARG A 64 -8.69 0.25 4.11
CA ARG A 64 -9.97 0.93 4.40
C ARG A 64 -10.65 0.45 5.69
N GLN A 65 -10.32 -0.75 6.17
CA GLN A 65 -10.79 -1.22 7.47
C GLN A 65 -10.05 -0.55 8.65
N GLN A 66 -8.94 0.15 8.41
CA GLN A 66 -8.19 0.81 9.48
C GLN A 66 -8.88 2.11 9.93
N PRO A 67 -8.90 2.40 11.25
CA PRO A 67 -9.54 3.59 11.77
C PRO A 67 -8.84 4.85 11.27
N GLY A 68 -9.64 5.78 10.72
CA GLY A 68 -9.16 7.06 10.20
C GLY A 68 -8.69 7.03 8.74
N LEU A 69 -8.76 5.88 8.06
CA LEU A 69 -8.50 5.76 6.63
C LEU A 69 -9.82 5.58 5.87
N ARG A 70 -10.02 6.33 4.80
CA ARG A 70 -11.28 6.35 4.02
C ARG A 70 -11.05 5.96 2.57
N GLU A 71 -9.95 6.47 2.01
CA GLU A 71 -9.64 6.35 0.59
C GLU A 71 -8.22 5.85 0.40
N VAL A 72 -8.04 5.13 -0.70
CA VAL A 72 -6.77 4.57 -1.12
C VAL A 72 -6.57 4.91 -2.58
N ILE A 73 -5.45 5.53 -2.89
CA ILE A 73 -5.06 5.95 -4.22
C ILE A 73 -3.78 5.20 -4.58
N TRP A 74 -3.85 4.46 -5.69
CA TRP A 74 -2.71 3.75 -6.27
C TRP A 74 -2.19 4.52 -7.46
N ASP A 75 -1.01 5.11 -7.29
CA ASP A 75 -0.23 5.78 -8.34
C ASP A 75 1.11 5.04 -8.48
N VAL A 76 1.01 3.75 -8.78
CA VAL A 76 2.16 2.85 -8.87
C VAL A 76 2.35 2.37 -10.30
N THR A 77 3.60 2.28 -10.72
CA THR A 77 3.96 1.55 -11.93
C THR A 77 4.11 0.08 -11.58
N VAL A 78 3.26 -0.76 -12.16
CA VAL A 78 3.41 -2.21 -12.04
C VAL A 78 4.48 -2.66 -13.02
N ARG A 79 5.55 -3.29 -12.52
CA ARG A 79 6.60 -3.90 -13.33
C ARG A 79 6.65 -5.39 -13.05
N ASP A 80 6.54 -6.17 -14.12
CA ASP A 80 6.74 -7.61 -14.14
C ASP A 80 8.23 -7.96 -13.94
#